data_AF-K9KEW9-F1
#
_entry.id   AF-K9KEW9-F1
#
_cell.length_a   1.000
_cell.length_b   1.000
_cell.length_c   1.000
_cell.angle_alpha   90.00
_cell.angle_beta   90.00
_cell.angle_gamma   90.00
#
_symmetry.space_group_name_H-M   'P 1'
#
loop_
_entity.id
_entity.type
_entity.pdbx_description
1 polymer ?
#
loop_
_entity_poly.entity_id
_entity_poly.type
_entity_poly.pdbx_seq_one_letter_code
_entity_poly.pdbx_strand_id
1 'polypeptide(L)'
;LKVTPENAGQWKPDELQVLEKFFETRVAGPPFKANTLIAFTKLLGAPTHILRDCVHIMKLELFPDQATQLKWNVQFCLTIPPSAPPIAPPGTPAVVLKSKMLFFLQLTQKTSVPPQEPVSIIVPIIYDMASGTTQQADIPRQQNSSVAAPMTVSNILKRFAEMNPPRQGECTIFAAVRDLMANLTLPPGGRP
;
A
#
# COMPACT_ATOMS: atom_id res chain seq x y z
N LEU A 1 5.08 -21.01 -4.44
CA LEU A 1 6.23 -20.55 -5.27
C LEU A 1 7.43 -20.55 -4.33
N LYS A 2 8.53 -21.23 -4.64
CA LYS A 2 9.73 -21.15 -3.80
C LYS A 2 10.62 -20.04 -4.35
N VAL A 3 10.79 -18.94 -3.61
CA VAL A 3 11.57 -17.78 -4.08
C VAL A 3 13.04 -18.08 -3.85
N THR A 4 13.77 -18.37 -4.92
CA THR A 4 15.23 -18.49 -4.89
C THR A 4 15.80 -17.34 -5.72
N PRO A 5 16.25 -16.24 -5.09
CA PRO A 5 16.86 -15.15 -5.85
C PRO A 5 18.18 -15.63 -6.46
N GLU A 6 18.45 -15.26 -7.71
CA GLU A 6 19.75 -15.53 -8.36
C GLU A 6 20.94 -14.96 -7.57
N ASN A 7 20.69 -13.89 -6.77
CA ASN A 7 21.64 -13.28 -5.85
C ASN A 7 21.19 -13.41 -4.38
N ALA A 8 21.16 -14.63 -3.85
CA ALA A 8 20.68 -14.94 -2.50
C ALA A 8 21.30 -14.09 -1.37
N GLY A 9 22.52 -13.56 -1.54
CA GLY A 9 23.19 -12.72 -0.54
C GLY A 9 22.53 -11.36 -0.27
N GLN A 10 21.58 -10.91 -1.11
CA GLN A 10 20.90 -9.63 -0.90
C GLN A 10 19.58 -9.73 -0.12
N TRP A 11 18.92 -10.88 -0.05
CA TRP A 11 17.59 -11.00 0.58
C TRP A 11 17.67 -11.68 1.94
N LYS A 12 16.95 -11.14 2.93
CA LYS A 12 16.83 -11.80 4.22
C LYS A 12 15.81 -12.95 4.12
N PRO A 13 16.03 -14.09 4.79
CA PRO A 13 15.08 -15.22 4.77
C PRO A 13 13.65 -14.80 5.16
N ASP A 14 13.51 -13.91 6.15
CA ASP A 14 12.22 -13.39 6.59
C ASP A 14 11.49 -12.60 5.48
N GLU A 15 12.21 -11.87 4.64
CA GLU A 15 11.63 -11.11 3.51
C GLU A 15 11.09 -12.07 2.44
N LEU A 16 11.83 -13.13 2.14
CA LEU A 16 11.41 -14.17 1.20
C LEU A 16 10.17 -14.92 1.71
N GLN A 17 10.16 -15.29 2.99
CA GLN A 17 9.02 -15.96 3.60
C GLN A 17 7.74 -15.11 3.54
N VAL A 18 7.85 -13.80 3.74
CA VAL A 18 6.72 -12.88 3.60
C VAL A 18 6.22 -12.85 2.15
N LEU A 19 7.12 -12.76 1.16
CA LEU A 19 6.75 -12.79 -0.26
C LEU A 19 6.04 -14.10 -0.65
N GLU A 20 6.56 -15.24 -0.22
CA GLU A 20 5.97 -16.56 -0.47
C GLU A 20 4.57 -16.65 0.10
N LYS A 21 4.42 -16.31 1.39
CA LYS A 21 3.12 -16.34 2.07
C LYS A 21 2.13 -15.36 1.45
N PHE A 22 2.58 -14.17 1.04
CA PHE A 22 1.74 -13.18 0.36
C PHE A 22 1.26 -13.71 -0.99
N PHE A 23 2.16 -14.31 -1.78
CA PHE A 23 1.80 -14.94 -3.04
C PHE A 23 0.75 -16.04 -2.85
N GLU A 24 0.96 -16.95 -1.90
CA GLU A 24 0.05 -18.07 -1.66
C GLU A 24 -1.33 -17.61 -1.22
N THR A 25 -1.40 -16.63 -0.32
CA THR A 25 -2.66 -16.18 0.29
C THR A 25 -3.40 -15.13 -0.53
N ARG A 26 -2.68 -14.27 -1.27
CA ARG A 26 -3.26 -13.09 -1.95
C ARG A 26 -3.22 -13.18 -3.47
N VAL A 27 -2.32 -13.96 -4.05
CA VAL A 27 -2.11 -14.04 -5.51
C VAL A 27 -2.63 -15.34 -6.09
N ALA A 28 -2.16 -16.47 -5.56
CA ALA A 28 -2.52 -17.82 -5.99
C ALA A 28 -3.73 -18.39 -5.22
N GLY A 29 -4.22 -17.67 -4.21
CA GLY A 29 -5.38 -18.08 -3.43
C GLY A 29 -6.68 -18.09 -4.25
N PRO A 30 -7.62 -19.02 -3.99
CA PRO A 30 -8.91 -19.03 -4.65
C PRO A 30 -9.79 -17.84 -4.19
N PRO A 31 -10.63 -17.27 -5.08
CA PRO A 31 -10.69 -17.53 -6.52
C PRO A 31 -9.48 -16.93 -7.25
N PHE A 32 -8.86 -17.72 -8.14
CA PHE A 32 -7.70 -17.27 -8.90
C PHE A 32 -8.05 -16.09 -9.82
N LYS A 33 -7.25 -15.04 -9.77
CA LYS A 33 -7.45 -13.81 -10.56
C LYS A 33 -6.17 -13.52 -11.36
N ALA A 34 -6.23 -13.68 -12.67
CA ALA A 34 -5.08 -13.46 -13.56
C ALA A 34 -4.47 -12.05 -13.38
N ASN A 35 -5.30 -11.02 -13.20
CA ASN A 35 -4.84 -9.65 -13.00
C ASN A 35 -4.07 -9.45 -11.69
N THR A 36 -4.38 -10.22 -10.65
CA THR A 36 -3.64 -10.23 -9.38
C THR A 36 -2.25 -10.81 -9.59
N LEU A 37 -2.12 -11.89 -10.36
CA LEU A 37 -0.82 -12.45 -10.76
C LEU A 37 -0.01 -11.46 -11.60
N ILE A 38 -0.63 -10.83 -12.61
CA ILE A 38 0.02 -9.82 -13.45
C ILE A 38 0.53 -8.63 -12.62
N ALA A 39 -0.26 -8.16 -11.66
CA ALA A 39 0.17 -7.06 -10.78
C ALA A 39 1.34 -7.48 -9.89
N PHE A 40 1.31 -8.70 -9.36
CA PHE A 40 2.39 -9.23 -8.53
C PHE A 40 3.68 -9.42 -9.34
N THR A 41 3.62 -9.93 -10.56
CA THR A 41 4.83 -10.06 -11.41
C THR A 41 5.41 -8.71 -11.80
N LYS A 42 4.58 -7.69 -12.05
CA LYS A 42 5.04 -6.30 -12.24
C LYS A 42 5.75 -5.76 -10.99
N LEU A 43 5.22 -6.07 -9.80
CA LEU A 43 5.83 -5.67 -8.54
C LEU A 43 7.20 -6.33 -8.32
N LEU A 44 7.34 -7.62 -8.67
CA LEU A 44 8.63 -8.33 -8.61
C LEU A 44 9.69 -7.72 -9.56
N GLY A 45 9.26 -7.03 -10.61
CA GLY A 45 10.16 -6.28 -11.51
C GLY A 45 10.66 -4.96 -10.96
N ALA A 46 10.23 -4.55 -9.75
CA ALA A 46 10.71 -3.31 -9.12
C ALA A 46 12.16 -3.44 -8.62
N PRO A 47 12.92 -2.33 -8.58
CA PRO A 47 14.21 -2.28 -7.90
C PRO A 47 14.16 -2.88 -6.49
N THR A 48 15.18 -3.65 -6.11
CA THR A 48 15.24 -4.42 -4.86
C THR A 48 14.87 -3.60 -3.62
N HIS A 49 15.36 -2.36 -3.51
CA HIS A 49 15.08 -1.48 -2.37
C HIS A 49 13.59 -1.07 -2.29
N ILE A 50 12.91 -0.89 -3.42
CA ILE A 50 11.46 -0.63 -3.49
C ILE A 50 10.68 -1.88 -3.12
N LEU A 51 11.09 -3.03 -3.66
CA LEU A 51 10.42 -4.29 -3.38
C LEU A 51 10.51 -4.64 -1.89
N ARG A 52 11.66 -4.39 -1.23
CA ARG A 52 11.79 -4.56 0.22
C ARG A 52 10.77 -3.73 0.99
N ASP A 53 10.56 -2.47 0.66
CA ASP A 53 9.54 -1.65 1.31
C ASP A 53 8.12 -2.22 1.11
N CYS A 54 7.82 -2.70 -0.10
CA CYS A 54 6.55 -3.37 -0.37
C CYS A 54 6.39 -4.65 0.46
N VAL A 55 7.46 -5.44 0.64
CA VAL A 55 7.48 -6.62 1.51
C VAL A 55 7.19 -6.26 2.96
N HIS A 56 7.73 -5.15 3.46
CA HIS A 56 7.42 -4.68 4.82
C HIS A 56 5.93 -4.30 4.96
N ILE A 57 5.30 -3.73 3.92
CA ILE A 57 3.85 -3.50 3.92
C ILE A 57 3.07 -4.82 3.89
N MET A 58 3.46 -5.77 3.03
CA MET A 58 2.85 -7.11 2.99
C MET A 58 2.95 -7.82 4.34
N LYS A 59 4.07 -7.64 5.05
CA LYS A 59 4.25 -8.18 6.41
C LYS A 59 3.23 -7.60 7.38
N LEU A 60 2.97 -6.30 7.34
CA LEU A 60 1.93 -5.67 8.17
C LEU A 60 0.52 -6.20 7.84
N GLU A 61 0.24 -6.49 6.56
CA GLU A 61 -1.04 -7.09 6.13
C GLU A 61 -1.18 -8.54 6.63
N LEU A 62 -0.13 -9.35 6.50
CA LEU A 62 -0.15 -10.78 6.85
C LEU A 62 -0.06 -11.05 8.36
N PHE A 63 0.53 -10.14 9.12
CA PHE A 63 0.80 -10.29 10.55
C PHE A 63 0.32 -9.03 11.32
N PRO A 64 -1.00 -8.84 11.46
CA PRO A 64 -1.58 -7.62 12.05
C PRO A 64 -1.14 -7.37 13.51
N ASP A 65 -0.68 -8.40 14.22
CA ASP A 65 -0.11 -8.29 15.58
C ASP A 65 1.13 -7.39 15.62
N GLN A 66 1.91 -7.34 14.53
CA GLN A 66 3.06 -6.43 14.42
C GLN A 66 2.64 -4.97 14.25
N ALA A 67 1.39 -4.72 13.90
CA ALA A 67 0.81 -3.40 13.74
C ALA A 67 0.01 -2.95 14.98
N THR A 68 0.08 -3.64 16.13
CA THR A 68 -0.75 -3.38 17.33
C THR A 68 -0.72 -1.92 17.81
N GLN A 69 0.41 -1.23 17.65
CA GLN A 69 0.56 0.19 18.00
C GLN A 69 -0.01 1.17 16.94
N LEU A 70 -0.37 0.68 15.76
CA LEU A 70 -0.92 1.49 14.67
C LEU A 70 -2.44 1.54 14.74
N LYS A 71 -3.02 2.67 14.31
CA LYS A 71 -4.48 2.92 14.35
C LYS A 71 -5.23 2.26 13.19
N TRP A 72 -4.50 1.83 12.16
CA TRP A 72 -5.05 1.28 10.92
C TRP A 72 -4.41 -0.06 10.61
N ASN A 73 -5.18 -0.97 10.01
CA ASN A 73 -4.68 -2.10 9.25
C ASN A 73 -4.44 -1.66 7.81
N VAL A 74 -3.47 -2.30 7.14
CA VAL A 74 -3.16 -2.05 5.73
C VAL A 74 -3.39 -3.30 4.91
N GLN A 75 -3.87 -3.11 3.70
CA GLN A 75 -3.96 -4.13 2.67
C GLN A 75 -3.38 -3.58 1.37
N PHE A 76 -2.46 -4.32 0.77
CA PHE A 76 -1.83 -4.00 -0.50
C PHE A 76 -2.72 -4.47 -1.65
N CYS A 77 -3.33 -3.52 -2.36
CA CYS A 77 -4.26 -3.82 -3.43
C CYS A 77 -3.48 -4.14 -4.71
N LEU A 78 -3.51 -5.41 -5.13
CA LEU A 78 -2.93 -5.85 -6.42
C LEU A 78 -3.84 -5.53 -7.62
N THR A 79 -5.12 -5.29 -7.39
CA THR A 79 -6.06 -4.83 -8.41
C THR A 79 -6.83 -3.61 -7.92
N ILE A 80 -7.32 -2.78 -8.84
CA ILE A 80 -8.10 -1.60 -8.49
C ILE A 80 -9.41 -2.06 -7.80
N PRO A 81 -9.66 -1.68 -6.54
CA PRO A 81 -10.87 -2.07 -5.84
C PRO A 81 -12.10 -1.34 -6.41
N PRO A 82 -13.32 -1.90 -6.30
CA PRO A 82 -14.54 -1.25 -6.78
C PRO A 82 -14.81 0.13 -6.17
N SER A 83 -14.33 0.35 -4.94
CA SER A 83 -14.43 1.61 -4.20
C SER A 83 -13.32 2.62 -4.54
N ALA A 84 -12.36 2.27 -5.39
CA ALA A 84 -11.34 3.21 -5.83
C ALA A 84 -11.91 4.27 -6.77
N PRO A 85 -11.29 5.46 -6.83
CA PRO A 85 -11.62 6.45 -7.85
C PRO A 85 -11.50 5.88 -9.28
N PRO A 86 -12.31 6.35 -10.24
CA PRO A 86 -12.43 5.76 -11.58
C PRO A 86 -11.27 6.15 -12.51
N ILE A 87 -10.03 5.75 -12.17
CA ILE A 87 -8.86 5.87 -13.08
C ILE A 87 -8.92 4.80 -14.16
N ALA A 88 -9.36 3.61 -13.78
CA ALA A 88 -9.50 2.45 -14.64
C ALA A 88 -10.56 1.50 -14.04
N PRO A 89 -11.08 0.56 -14.83
CA PRO A 89 -12.11 -0.37 -14.36
C PRO A 89 -11.65 -1.18 -13.14
N PRO A 90 -12.54 -1.46 -12.18
CA PRO A 90 -12.25 -2.37 -11.07
C PRO A 90 -11.71 -3.72 -11.55
N GLY A 91 -10.76 -4.28 -10.81
CA GLY A 91 -10.11 -5.54 -11.19
C GLY A 91 -8.93 -5.40 -12.16
N THR A 92 -8.67 -4.21 -12.71
CA THR A 92 -7.44 -3.92 -13.47
C THR A 92 -6.22 -4.02 -12.55
N PRO A 93 -5.05 -4.51 -13.01
CA PRO A 93 -3.82 -4.50 -12.21
C PRO A 93 -3.52 -3.11 -11.63
N ALA A 94 -3.37 -3.03 -10.31
CA ALA A 94 -3.21 -1.77 -9.58
C ALA A 94 -1.75 -1.31 -9.44
N VAL A 95 -0.79 -2.11 -9.91
CA VAL A 95 0.64 -1.78 -9.88
C VAL A 95 1.08 -1.34 -11.27
N VAL A 96 1.53 -0.09 -11.37
CA VAL A 96 2.15 0.46 -12.58
C VAL A 96 3.56 0.91 -12.22
N LEU A 97 4.55 0.37 -12.93
CA LEU A 97 5.97 0.66 -12.71
C LEU A 97 6.57 1.23 -14.01
N LYS A 98 6.93 2.53 -13.99
CA LYS A 98 7.61 3.22 -15.10
C LYS A 98 8.78 4.07 -14.56
N SER A 99 8.72 5.40 -14.67
CA SER A 99 9.57 6.34 -13.93
C SER A 99 9.03 6.61 -12.52
N LYS A 100 7.74 6.38 -12.32
CA LYS A 100 7.05 6.38 -11.03
C LYS A 100 6.38 5.03 -10.82
N MET A 101 6.17 4.68 -9.57
CA MET A 101 5.36 3.54 -9.17
C MET A 101 4.02 4.04 -8.63
N LEU A 102 2.92 3.65 -9.28
CA LEU A 102 1.57 3.85 -8.76
C LEU A 102 1.06 2.53 -8.19
N PHE A 103 0.53 2.57 -6.98
CA PHE A 103 -0.11 1.44 -6.33
C PHE A 103 -1.22 1.92 -5.38
N PHE A 104 -2.01 0.99 -4.86
CA PHE A 104 -3.15 1.29 -4.01
C PHE A 104 -3.04 0.52 -2.71
N LEU A 105 -3.36 1.21 -1.61
CA LEU A 105 -3.50 0.61 -0.30
C LEU A 105 -4.95 0.78 0.16
N GLN A 106 -5.50 -0.24 0.79
CA GLN A 106 -6.70 -0.12 1.59
C GLN A 106 -6.29 0.01 3.05
N LEU A 107 -6.74 1.07 3.72
CA LEU A 107 -6.56 1.26 5.15
C LEU A 107 -7.89 1.04 5.85
N THR A 108 -7.91 0.16 6.85
CA THR A 108 -9.10 -0.12 7.67
C THR A 108 -8.83 0.24 9.12
N GLN A 109 -9.63 1.13 9.68
CA GLN A 109 -9.45 1.63 11.04
C GLN A 109 -9.63 0.50 12.05
N LYS A 110 -8.73 0.41 13.02
CA LYS A 110 -8.90 -0.48 14.17
C LYS A 110 -9.91 0.17 15.12
N THR A 111 -11.14 -0.32 15.12
CA THR A 111 -12.15 0.07 16.12
C THR A 111 -12.07 -0.88 17.32
N SER A 112 -12.08 -0.32 18.53
CA SER A 112 -12.20 -1.08 19.78
C SER A 112 -13.64 -1.18 20.28
N VAL A 113 -14.61 -0.54 19.60
CA VAL A 113 -15.97 -0.35 20.12
C VAL A 113 -17.01 -0.96 19.17
N PRO A 114 -17.49 -2.20 19.44
CA PRO A 114 -18.71 -2.71 18.83
C PRO A 114 -19.91 -1.82 19.23
N PRO A 115 -20.88 -1.53 18.34
CA PRO A 115 -21.17 -2.19 17.05
C PRO A 115 -20.77 -1.38 15.80
N GLN A 116 -19.85 -0.42 15.88
CA GLN A 116 -19.50 0.39 14.71
C GLN A 116 -18.71 -0.41 13.67
N GLU A 117 -19.16 -0.37 12.42
CA GLU A 117 -18.38 -0.91 11.29
C GLU A 117 -17.05 -0.15 11.16
N PRO A 118 -15.93 -0.86 10.93
CA PRO A 118 -14.63 -0.22 10.80
C PRO A 118 -14.56 0.61 9.52
N VAL A 119 -14.20 1.89 9.68
CA VAL A 119 -14.00 2.81 8.55
C VAL A 119 -12.88 2.30 7.66
N SER A 120 -13.13 2.21 6.35
CA SER A 120 -12.11 1.82 5.36
C SER A 120 -11.95 2.88 4.28
N ILE A 121 -10.71 3.18 3.90
CA ILE A 121 -10.39 4.12 2.83
C ILE A 121 -9.41 3.51 1.84
N ILE A 122 -9.50 3.92 0.57
CA ILE A 122 -8.53 3.57 -0.47
C ILE A 122 -7.57 4.74 -0.65
N VAL A 123 -6.28 4.45 -0.51
CA VAL A 123 -5.19 5.41 -0.64
C VAL A 123 -4.36 5.06 -1.87
N PRO A 124 -4.45 5.86 -2.95
CA PRO A 124 -3.60 5.73 -4.11
C PRO A 124 -2.25 6.42 -3.83
N ILE A 125 -1.16 5.67 -3.94
CA ILE A 125 0.20 6.13 -3.64
C ILE A 125 1.02 6.20 -4.92
N ILE A 126 1.76 7.30 -5.10
CA ILE A 126 2.81 7.45 -6.08
C ILE A 126 4.15 7.48 -5.36
N TYR A 127 5.07 6.61 -5.77
CA TYR A 127 6.48 6.73 -5.45
C TYR A 127 7.24 7.20 -6.69
N ASP A 128 7.92 8.32 -6.56
CA ASP A 128 8.77 8.86 -7.61
C ASP A 128 10.19 8.32 -7.44
N MET A 129 10.66 7.53 -8.41
CA MET A 129 11.97 6.88 -8.31
C MET A 129 13.13 7.84 -8.55
N ALA A 130 12.90 8.98 -9.20
CA ALA A 130 13.93 9.97 -9.45
C ALA A 130 14.20 10.81 -8.18
N SER A 131 13.14 11.23 -7.50
CA SER A 131 13.26 12.01 -6.26
C SER A 131 13.32 11.15 -4.99
N GLY A 132 12.91 9.88 -5.03
CA GLY A 132 12.81 9.01 -3.85
C GLY A 132 11.64 9.37 -2.92
N THR A 133 10.65 10.14 -3.39
CA THR A 133 9.55 10.65 -2.55
C THR A 133 8.25 9.86 -2.73
N THR A 134 7.58 9.55 -1.62
CA THR A 134 6.23 8.98 -1.60
C THR A 134 5.17 10.07 -1.41
N GLN A 135 4.14 10.06 -2.25
CA GLN A 135 3.06 11.05 -2.24
C GLN A 135 1.71 10.37 -2.52
N GLN A 136 0.61 11.04 -2.21
CA GLN A 136 -0.70 10.59 -2.66
C GLN A 136 -0.88 10.94 -4.15
N ALA A 137 -1.44 10.01 -4.92
CA ALA A 137 -1.81 10.29 -6.30
C ALA A 137 -2.95 11.30 -6.36
N ASP A 138 -2.82 12.31 -7.23
CA ASP A 138 -3.94 13.17 -7.57
C ASP A 138 -4.80 12.49 -8.63
N ILE A 139 -6.05 12.21 -8.29
CA ILE A 139 -6.95 11.42 -9.11
C ILE A 139 -8.28 12.15 -9.20
N PRO A 140 -8.82 12.33 -10.43
CA PRO A 140 -10.12 12.92 -10.64
C PRO A 140 -11.19 12.20 -9.82
N ARG A 141 -11.86 12.94 -8.94
CA ARG A 141 -12.87 12.40 -8.02
C ARG A 141 -14.26 12.57 -8.61
N GLN A 142 -15.16 11.67 -8.21
CA GLN A 142 -16.59 11.86 -8.42
C GLN A 142 -17.09 12.99 -7.50
N GLN A 143 -17.97 13.86 -8.02
CA GLN A 143 -18.47 15.07 -7.34
C GLN A 143 -19.14 14.80 -5.97
N ASN A 144 -19.57 13.57 -5.69
CA ASN A 144 -20.29 13.21 -4.46
C ASN A 144 -19.41 12.51 -3.40
N SER A 145 -18.08 12.51 -3.55
CA SER A 145 -17.18 11.83 -2.62
C SER A 145 -16.65 12.77 -1.53
N SER A 146 -16.58 12.28 -0.28
CA SER A 146 -15.98 13.04 0.83
C SER A 146 -14.53 13.40 0.55
N VAL A 147 -14.19 14.68 0.66
CA VAL A 147 -12.85 15.21 0.41
C VAL A 147 -11.93 15.14 1.63
N ALA A 148 -12.49 14.93 2.83
CA ALA A 148 -11.75 15.06 4.09
C ALA A 148 -10.65 14.00 4.25
N ALA A 149 -10.95 12.73 3.96
CA ALA A 149 -9.98 11.65 4.14
C ALA A 149 -8.79 11.78 3.18
N PRO A 150 -8.99 11.94 1.85
CA PRO A 150 -7.87 12.17 0.95
C PRO A 150 -7.05 13.43 1.26
N MET A 151 -7.68 14.53 1.68
CA MET A 151 -6.94 15.74 2.06
C MET A 151 -6.02 15.48 3.26
N THR A 152 -6.53 14.76 4.27
CA THR A 152 -5.76 14.40 5.46
C THR A 152 -4.58 13.50 5.10
N VAL A 153 -4.80 12.50 4.24
CA VAL A 153 -3.74 11.62 3.74
C VAL A 153 -2.66 12.40 3.01
N SER A 154 -3.04 13.30 2.09
CA SER A 154 -2.10 14.13 1.34
C SER A 154 -1.26 15.00 2.27
N ASN A 155 -1.88 15.63 3.28
CA ASN A 155 -1.17 16.46 4.24
C ASN A 155 -0.15 15.67 5.07
N ILE A 156 -0.50 14.46 5.52
CA ILE A 156 0.42 13.59 6.27
C ILE A 156 1.63 13.21 5.40
N LEU A 157 1.39 12.76 4.16
CA LEU A 157 2.47 12.35 3.26
C LEU A 157 3.37 13.52 2.83
N LYS A 158 2.79 14.71 2.61
CA LYS A 158 3.56 15.93 2.34
C LYS A 158 4.47 16.30 3.51
N ARG A 159 3.91 16.37 4.73
CA ARG A 159 4.68 16.63 5.96
C ARG A 159 5.77 15.58 6.17
N PHE A 160 5.48 14.31 5.91
CA PHE A 160 6.47 13.24 5.99
C PHE A 160 7.64 13.50 5.03
N ALA A 161 7.36 13.83 3.76
CA ALA A 161 8.38 14.09 2.75
C ALA A 161 9.25 15.30 3.07
N GLU A 162 8.69 16.35 3.68
CA GLU A 162 9.42 17.54 4.14
C GLU A 162 10.40 17.22 5.29
N MET A 163 9.98 16.36 6.22
CA MET A 163 10.77 16.01 7.40
C MET A 163 11.77 14.87 7.16
N ASN A 164 11.57 14.08 6.11
CA ASN A 164 12.36 12.88 5.81
C ASN A 164 12.86 12.96 4.36
N PRO A 165 13.85 13.84 4.07
CA PRO A 165 14.42 13.92 2.74
C PRO A 165 15.07 12.57 2.38
N PRO A 166 14.76 12.01 1.19
CA PRO A 166 15.26 10.70 0.80
C PRO A 166 16.78 10.68 0.71
N ARG A 167 17.39 9.68 1.33
CA ARG A 167 18.83 9.44 1.26
C ARG A 167 19.15 8.55 0.07
N GLN A 168 20.39 8.62 -0.42
CA GLN A 168 20.81 7.80 -1.55
C GLN A 168 20.63 6.30 -1.23
N GLY A 169 19.90 5.61 -2.11
CA GLY A 169 19.66 4.17 -1.99
C GLY A 169 18.56 3.75 -1.00
N GLU A 170 17.91 4.71 -0.31
CA GLU A 170 16.78 4.44 0.57
C GLU A 170 15.45 4.56 -0.18
N CYS A 171 14.49 3.72 0.17
CA CYS A 171 13.10 3.85 -0.25
C CYS A 171 12.28 4.44 0.90
N THR A 172 11.33 5.31 0.59
CA THR A 172 10.51 6.01 1.59
C THR A 172 9.10 5.42 1.73
N ILE A 173 8.74 4.43 0.91
CA ILE A 173 7.37 3.88 0.82
C ILE A 173 6.91 3.34 2.17
N PHE A 174 7.68 2.44 2.77
CA PHE A 174 7.27 1.77 4.00
C PHE A 174 7.19 2.76 5.17
N ALA A 175 8.19 3.63 5.30
CA ALA A 175 8.23 4.65 6.35
C ALA A 175 7.05 5.62 6.25
N ALA A 176 6.73 6.09 5.04
CA ALA A 176 5.60 6.97 4.78
C ALA A 176 4.26 6.30 5.08
N VAL A 177 4.10 5.03 4.70
CA VAL A 177 2.88 4.24 4.98
C VAL A 177 2.72 3.99 6.47
N ARG A 178 3.80 3.66 7.18
CA ARG A 178 3.77 3.48 8.64
C ARG A 178 3.40 4.78 9.35
N ASP A 179 3.98 5.91 8.93
CA ASP A 179 3.63 7.24 9.48
C ASP A 179 2.14 7.56 9.24
N LEU A 180 1.65 7.29 8.03
CA LEU A 180 0.25 7.43 7.68
C LEU A 180 -0.65 6.59 8.60
N MET A 181 -0.35 5.31 8.81
CA MET A 181 -1.12 4.42 9.68
C MET A 181 -1.08 4.83 11.17
N ALA A 182 -0.04 5.54 11.60
CA ALA A 182 0.07 6.04 12.98
C ALA A 182 -0.69 7.37 13.18
N ASN A 183 -0.66 8.24 12.18
CA ASN A 183 -1.12 9.63 12.30
C ASN A 183 -2.49 9.89 11.68
N LEU A 184 -2.99 9.02 10.80
CA LEU A 184 -4.29 9.21 10.17
C LEU A 184 -5.41 9.17 11.20
N THR A 185 -6.11 10.30 11.33
CA THR A 185 -7.33 10.43 12.13
C THR A 185 -8.40 11.01 11.23
N LEU A 186 -9.45 10.24 11.01
CA LEU A 186 -10.63 10.72 10.30
C LEU A 186 -11.67 11.15 11.33
N PRO A 187 -12.38 12.27 11.12
CA PRO A 187 -13.51 12.60 11.95
C PRO A 187 -14.53 11.44 11.88
N PRO A 188 -15.17 11.06 13.02
CA PRO A 188 -16.22 10.06 13.02
C PRO A 188 -17.29 10.52 12.03
N GLY A 189 -17.51 9.72 10.99
CA GLY A 189 -18.29 10.15 9.84
C GLY A 189 -19.70 10.59 10.23
N GLY A 190 -20.06 11.81 9.81
CA GLY A 190 -21.35 11.98 9.16
C GLY A 190 -21.41 10.95 8.01
N ARG A 191 -22.48 10.17 7.99
CA ARG A 191 -22.68 9.04 7.07
C ARG A 191 -22.63 9.50 5.61
N PRO A 192 -22.28 8.59 4.66
CA PRO A 192 -22.49 8.84 3.24
C PRO A 192 -23.95 9.22 2.93
#